data_AF-A0A927ZET5-F1
#
_entry.id   AF-A0A927ZET5-F1
#
_cell.length_a   1.000
_cell.length_b   1.000
_cell.length_c   1.000
_cell.angle_alpha   90.00
_cell.angle_beta   90.00
_cell.angle_gamma   90.00
#
_symmetry.space_group_name_H-M   'P 1'
#
loop_
_entity.id
_entity.type
_entity.pdbx_description
1 polymer ?
#
loop_
_entity_poly.entity_id
_entity_poly.type
_entity_poly.pdbx_seq_one_letter_code
_entity_poly.pdbx_strand_id
1 'polypeptide(L)'
;MYTREEINHKVQSRKRKRRRITTVCVILAAMVVAAVIIVSTARNHSESYMLRQANKYYAAHDYDEAIEYLDKILALNPDSTDALLLSAKINYSIKDLDQAESAALRYLELVPNSTDGYRVLLQVYTAQDRYVEILAKSKDVTDKKVLAVFDEFMTEKPSANMAGGSYDDVPEITLSSADAGDIYYTLDGSEPTTDSDLFDKEEPIVIEEEGETVLSAICVDAKGRQSRVMTETYDVTLPDASAPVVSPAGGEFSEETYIHVTAEEDATIYYDWDEEPEVGGEEYYGSIRVREGNHVLQVIAVNKYGKPSDVVKYNFIYYPPAPPEPEPEQTTEEEAQTQETAQNTEDSETSQN
;
A
#
# COMPACT_ATOMS: atom_id res chain seq x y z
N MET A 1 58.06 -74.77 -74.66
CA MET A 1 58.74 -73.48 -74.36
C MET A 1 57.78 -72.38 -74.74
N TYR A 2 57.39 -71.51 -73.79
CA TYR A 2 56.59 -70.32 -74.10
C TYR A 2 57.42 -69.37 -74.97
N THR A 3 56.82 -68.77 -76.00
CA THR A 3 57.53 -67.81 -76.86
C THR A 3 57.85 -66.53 -76.05
N ARG A 4 58.92 -65.84 -76.44
CA ARG A 4 59.37 -64.59 -75.78
C ARG A 4 58.24 -63.54 -75.71
N GLU A 5 57.32 -63.58 -76.67
CA GLU A 5 56.12 -62.73 -76.73
C GLU A 5 55.06 -63.12 -75.69
N GLU A 6 54.77 -64.40 -75.48
CA GLU A 6 53.77 -64.85 -74.50
C GLU A 6 54.21 -64.56 -73.05
N ILE A 7 55.51 -64.69 -72.75
CA ILE A 7 56.08 -64.31 -71.46
C ILE A 7 55.96 -62.79 -71.27
N ASN A 8 56.28 -62.00 -72.29
CA ASN A 8 56.21 -60.55 -72.21
C ASN A 8 54.74 -60.07 -72.06
N HIS A 9 53.80 -60.72 -72.74
CA HIS A 9 52.36 -60.44 -72.59
C HIS A 9 51.84 -60.79 -71.18
N LYS A 10 52.23 -61.95 -70.61
CA LYS A 10 51.89 -62.31 -69.22
C LYS A 10 52.54 -61.39 -68.18
N VAL A 11 53.77 -60.94 -68.43
CA VAL A 11 54.46 -59.96 -67.55
C VAL A 11 53.78 -58.60 -67.65
N GLN A 12 53.42 -58.15 -68.86
CA GLN A 12 52.70 -56.89 -69.05
C GLN A 12 51.28 -56.93 -68.48
N SER A 13 50.56 -58.05 -68.61
CA SER A 13 49.21 -58.19 -68.03
C SER A 13 49.24 -58.24 -66.50
N ARG A 14 50.23 -58.92 -65.89
CA ARG A 14 50.47 -58.89 -64.44
C ARG A 14 50.88 -57.48 -63.95
N LYS A 15 51.74 -56.77 -64.71
CA LYS A 15 52.10 -55.38 -64.41
C LYS A 15 50.89 -54.44 -64.50
N ARG A 16 50.03 -54.59 -65.51
CA ARG A 16 48.77 -53.82 -65.66
C ARG A 16 47.77 -54.14 -64.54
N LYS A 17 47.61 -55.42 -64.17
CA LYS A 17 46.75 -55.83 -63.05
C LYS A 17 47.26 -55.30 -61.71
N ARG A 18 48.57 -55.37 -61.46
CA ARG A 18 49.20 -54.81 -60.25
C ARG A 18 49.03 -53.29 -60.21
N ARG A 19 49.27 -52.57 -61.32
CA ARG A 19 49.02 -51.12 -61.41
C ARG A 19 47.56 -50.76 -61.14
N ARG A 20 46.60 -51.50 -61.71
CA ARG A 20 45.16 -51.30 -61.43
C ARG A 20 44.81 -51.51 -59.96
N ILE A 21 45.33 -52.58 -59.33
CA ILE A 21 45.12 -52.84 -57.89
C ILE A 21 45.71 -51.70 -57.06
N THR A 22 46.94 -51.26 -57.36
CA THR A 22 47.57 -50.14 -56.65
C THR A 22 46.77 -48.85 -56.80
N THR A 23 46.30 -48.52 -58.01
CA THR A 23 45.44 -47.34 -58.23
C THR A 23 44.13 -47.42 -57.45
N VAL A 24 43.47 -48.59 -57.44
CA VAL A 24 42.24 -48.80 -56.66
C VAL A 24 42.50 -48.66 -55.15
N CYS A 25 43.60 -49.21 -54.64
CA CYS A 25 43.98 -49.07 -53.24
C CYS A 25 44.27 -47.60 -52.86
N VAL A 26 44.92 -46.83 -53.74
CA VAL A 26 45.17 -45.40 -53.50
C VAL A 26 43.88 -44.60 -53.47
N ILE A 27 42.94 -44.88 -54.38
CA ILE A 27 41.62 -44.22 -54.40
C ILE A 27 40.82 -44.57 -53.13
N LEU A 28 40.81 -45.84 -52.71
CA LEU A 28 40.15 -46.26 -51.47
C LEU A 28 40.77 -45.59 -50.24
N ALA A 29 42.10 -45.54 -50.15
CA ALA A 29 42.78 -44.84 -49.06
C ALA A 29 42.45 -43.33 -49.04
N ALA A 30 42.41 -42.67 -50.20
CA ALA A 30 42.01 -41.27 -50.31
C ALA A 30 40.55 -41.04 -49.88
N MET A 31 39.63 -41.94 -50.24
CA MET A 31 38.23 -41.86 -49.79
C MET A 31 38.08 -42.05 -48.28
N VAL A 32 38.86 -42.96 -47.67
CA VAL A 32 38.86 -43.12 -46.20
C VAL A 32 39.40 -41.86 -45.53
N VAL A 33 40.48 -41.27 -46.03
CA VAL A 33 41.01 -40.00 -45.50
C VAL A 33 39.99 -38.87 -45.65
N ALA A 34 39.34 -38.75 -46.81
CA ALA A 34 38.29 -37.76 -47.03
C ALA A 34 37.10 -37.99 -46.07
N ALA A 35 36.67 -39.23 -45.87
CA ALA A 35 35.61 -39.58 -44.93
C ALA A 35 36.01 -39.26 -43.48
N VAL A 36 37.25 -39.53 -43.07
CA VAL A 36 37.78 -39.16 -41.75
C VAL A 36 37.80 -37.65 -41.59
N ILE A 37 38.23 -36.90 -42.61
CA ILE A 37 38.21 -35.43 -42.58
C ILE A 37 36.77 -34.95 -42.44
N ILE A 38 35.84 -35.40 -43.27
CA ILE A 38 34.41 -35.04 -43.23
C ILE A 38 33.79 -35.36 -41.85
N VAL A 39 34.05 -36.54 -41.30
CA VAL A 39 33.55 -36.93 -39.98
C VAL A 39 34.22 -36.09 -38.89
N SER A 40 35.51 -35.79 -39.00
CA SER A 40 36.23 -34.96 -38.02
C SER A 40 35.75 -33.51 -38.03
N THR A 41 35.53 -32.91 -39.20
CA THR A 41 34.95 -31.56 -39.30
C THR A 41 33.50 -31.57 -38.82
N ALA A 42 32.69 -32.55 -39.19
CA ALA A 42 31.32 -32.67 -38.68
C ALA A 42 31.26 -32.83 -37.15
N ARG A 43 32.20 -33.59 -36.55
CA ARG A 43 32.28 -33.75 -35.08
C ARG A 43 32.80 -32.48 -34.38
N ASN A 44 33.78 -31.80 -34.96
CA ASN A 44 34.38 -30.59 -34.39
C ASN A 44 33.53 -29.33 -34.60
N HIS A 45 32.54 -29.37 -35.50
CA HIS A 45 31.53 -28.31 -35.69
C HIS A 45 30.16 -28.69 -35.11
N SER A 46 30.07 -29.80 -34.36
CA SER A 46 28.85 -30.13 -33.63
C SER A 46 28.66 -29.13 -32.49
N GLU A 47 27.44 -28.63 -32.33
CA GLU A 47 27.04 -27.77 -31.22
C GLU A 47 27.48 -28.34 -29.87
N SER A 48 27.25 -29.64 -29.63
CA SER A 48 27.65 -30.30 -28.37
C SER A 48 29.16 -30.35 -28.13
N TYR A 49 29.98 -30.31 -29.19
CA TYR A 49 31.44 -30.22 -29.05
C TYR A 49 31.85 -28.79 -28.72
N MET A 50 31.33 -27.81 -29.46
CA MET A 50 31.63 -26.40 -29.24
C MET A 50 31.18 -25.94 -27.86
N LEU A 51 30.01 -26.37 -27.39
CA LEU A 51 29.49 -26.05 -26.07
C LEU A 51 30.37 -26.65 -24.95
N ARG A 52 30.94 -27.84 -25.15
CA ARG A 52 31.91 -28.41 -24.20
C ARG A 52 33.21 -27.60 -24.14
N GLN A 53 33.69 -27.11 -25.29
CA GLN A 53 34.85 -26.22 -25.29
C GLN A 53 34.52 -24.89 -24.60
N ALA A 54 33.40 -24.25 -24.95
CA ALA A 54 32.94 -23.02 -24.29
C ALA A 54 32.89 -23.18 -22.77
N ASN A 55 32.27 -24.25 -22.27
CA ASN A 55 32.22 -24.55 -20.83
C ASN A 55 33.60 -24.81 -20.20
N LYS A 56 34.52 -25.44 -20.94
CA LYS A 56 35.90 -25.67 -20.47
C LYS A 56 36.64 -24.34 -20.31
N TYR A 57 36.54 -23.44 -21.30
CA TYR A 57 37.16 -22.11 -21.25
C TYR A 57 36.49 -21.23 -20.19
N TYR A 58 35.17 -21.29 -20.06
CA TYR A 58 34.42 -20.65 -18.98
C TYR A 58 34.93 -21.08 -17.60
N ALA A 59 35.09 -22.38 -17.36
CA ALA A 59 35.64 -22.90 -16.10
C ALA A 59 37.09 -22.45 -15.86
N ALA A 60 37.85 -22.21 -16.93
CA ALA A 60 39.20 -21.66 -16.87
C ALA A 60 39.24 -20.12 -16.71
N HIS A 61 38.09 -19.46 -16.65
CA HIS A 61 37.93 -17.99 -16.65
C HIS A 61 38.51 -17.31 -17.91
N ASP A 62 38.67 -18.09 -18.98
CA ASP A 62 39.10 -17.61 -20.29
C ASP A 62 37.85 -17.26 -21.09
N TYR A 63 37.29 -16.08 -20.79
CA TYR A 63 36.00 -15.67 -21.31
C TYR A 63 36.04 -15.34 -22.80
N ASP A 64 37.17 -14.83 -23.31
CA ASP A 64 37.33 -14.49 -24.73
C ASP A 64 37.20 -15.73 -25.61
N GLU A 65 37.93 -16.81 -25.28
CA GLU A 65 37.86 -18.09 -25.99
C GLU A 65 36.48 -18.74 -25.84
N ALA A 66 35.89 -18.66 -24.64
CA ALA A 66 34.54 -19.17 -24.41
C ALA A 66 33.50 -18.48 -25.31
N ILE A 67 33.56 -17.14 -25.42
CA ILE A 67 32.69 -16.35 -26.29
C ILE A 67 32.90 -16.73 -27.76
N GLU A 68 34.13 -16.93 -28.22
CA GLU A 68 34.38 -17.32 -29.62
C GLU A 68 33.67 -18.64 -29.99
N TYR A 69 33.66 -19.62 -29.07
CA TYR A 69 32.91 -20.85 -29.28
C TYR A 69 31.39 -20.64 -29.24
N LEU A 70 30.90 -19.75 -28.37
CA LEU A 70 29.48 -19.42 -28.27
C LEU A 70 28.97 -18.69 -29.52
N ASP A 71 29.72 -17.73 -30.03
CA ASP A 71 29.40 -17.00 -31.26
C ASP A 71 29.29 -17.95 -32.46
N LYS A 72 30.20 -18.93 -32.56
CA LYS A 72 30.12 -19.99 -33.58
C LYS A 72 28.85 -20.83 -33.45
N ILE A 73 28.43 -21.16 -32.22
CA ILE A 73 27.18 -21.88 -31.98
C ILE A 73 26.00 -21.01 -32.41
N LEU A 74 25.92 -19.78 -31.95
CA LEU A 74 24.81 -18.86 -32.19
C LEU A 74 24.71 -18.44 -33.67
N ALA A 75 25.82 -18.40 -34.40
CA ALA A 75 25.82 -18.19 -35.85
C ALA A 75 25.18 -19.35 -36.63
N LEU A 76 25.28 -20.59 -36.11
CA LEU A 76 24.70 -21.79 -36.71
C LEU A 76 23.27 -22.06 -36.23
N ASN A 77 23.04 -21.81 -34.94
CA ASN A 77 21.78 -22.02 -34.24
C ASN A 77 21.54 -20.84 -33.26
N PRO A 78 20.88 -19.76 -33.72
CA PRO A 78 20.58 -18.61 -32.89
C PRO A 78 19.71 -18.90 -31.66
N ASP A 79 19.02 -20.05 -31.65
CA ASP A 79 18.07 -20.45 -30.61
C ASP A 79 18.65 -21.51 -29.66
N SER A 80 19.98 -21.70 -29.68
CA SER A 80 20.67 -22.60 -28.74
C SER A 80 20.55 -22.07 -27.31
N THR A 81 19.62 -22.63 -26.53
CA THR A 81 19.33 -22.17 -25.16
C THR A 81 20.54 -22.30 -24.23
N ASP A 82 21.32 -23.37 -24.37
CA ASP A 82 22.53 -23.57 -23.57
C ASP A 82 23.61 -22.51 -23.89
N ALA A 83 23.79 -22.18 -25.17
CA ALA A 83 24.75 -21.18 -25.60
C ALA A 83 24.31 -19.76 -25.20
N LEU A 84 23.02 -19.43 -25.36
CA LEU A 84 22.45 -18.15 -24.94
C LEU A 84 22.60 -17.93 -23.43
N LEU A 85 22.27 -18.93 -22.61
CA LEU A 85 22.39 -18.81 -21.16
C LEU A 85 23.85 -18.66 -20.71
N LEU A 86 24.76 -19.45 -21.29
CA LEU A 86 26.18 -19.33 -20.96
C LEU A 86 26.74 -17.98 -21.44
N SER A 87 26.33 -17.52 -22.61
CA SER A 87 26.70 -16.19 -23.14
C SER A 87 26.24 -15.08 -22.20
N ALA A 88 24.99 -15.12 -21.72
CA ALA A 88 24.47 -14.13 -20.77
C ALA A 88 25.29 -14.10 -19.46
N LYS A 89 25.60 -15.29 -18.89
CA LYS A 89 26.40 -15.43 -17.66
C LYS A 89 27.83 -14.89 -17.84
N ILE A 90 28.46 -15.17 -18.98
CA ILE A 90 29.82 -14.70 -19.27
C ILE A 90 29.83 -13.19 -19.49
N ASN A 91 28.93 -12.66 -20.32
CA ASN A 91 28.84 -11.22 -20.59
C ASN A 91 28.61 -10.42 -19.30
N TYR A 92 27.75 -10.92 -18.39
CA TYR A 92 27.60 -10.32 -17.05
C TYR A 92 28.90 -10.32 -16.24
N SER A 93 29.66 -11.42 -16.31
CA SER A 93 30.92 -11.58 -15.57
C SER A 93 32.01 -10.60 -16.05
N ILE A 94 32.06 -10.32 -17.36
CA ILE A 94 32.99 -9.35 -17.96
C ILE A 94 32.46 -7.92 -17.96
N LYS A 95 31.28 -7.68 -17.38
CA LYS A 95 30.60 -6.38 -17.29
C LYS A 95 30.13 -5.80 -18.64
N ASP A 96 29.98 -6.65 -19.65
CA ASP A 96 29.24 -6.30 -20.86
C ASP A 96 27.73 -6.49 -20.59
N LEU A 97 27.14 -5.51 -19.93
CA LEU A 97 25.77 -5.58 -19.43
C LEU A 97 24.74 -5.59 -20.57
N ASP A 98 25.03 -4.90 -21.68
CA ASP A 98 24.13 -4.83 -22.84
C ASP A 98 24.01 -6.21 -23.52
N GLN A 99 25.15 -6.87 -23.75
CA GLN A 99 25.16 -8.23 -24.33
C GLN A 99 24.60 -9.26 -23.36
N ALA A 100 24.84 -9.09 -22.05
CA ALA A 100 24.26 -9.94 -21.03
C ALA A 100 22.73 -9.86 -21.00
N GLU A 101 22.17 -8.65 -21.03
CA GLU A 101 20.72 -8.42 -21.10
C GLU A 101 20.13 -9.02 -22.37
N SER A 102 20.71 -8.71 -23.54
CA SER A 102 20.25 -9.20 -24.84
C SER A 102 20.20 -10.74 -24.88
N ALA A 103 21.27 -11.41 -24.46
CA ALA A 103 21.34 -12.86 -24.42
C ALA A 103 20.36 -13.46 -23.39
N ALA A 104 20.20 -12.84 -22.21
CA ALA A 104 19.27 -13.29 -21.18
C ALA A 104 17.81 -13.16 -21.63
N LEU A 105 17.44 -12.04 -22.24
CA LEU A 105 16.10 -11.81 -22.80
C LEU A 105 15.80 -12.82 -23.91
N ARG A 106 16.73 -13.01 -24.86
CA ARG A 106 16.56 -14.01 -25.93
C ARG A 106 16.41 -15.44 -25.38
N TYR A 107 17.16 -15.78 -24.34
CA TYR A 107 17.02 -17.06 -23.65
C TYR A 107 15.63 -17.20 -22.99
N LEU A 108 15.14 -16.16 -22.31
CA LEU A 108 13.84 -16.16 -21.64
C LEU A 108 12.66 -16.19 -22.63
N GLU A 109 12.81 -15.70 -23.86
CA GLU A 109 11.81 -15.91 -24.92
C GLU A 109 11.62 -17.40 -25.24
N LEU A 110 12.70 -18.19 -25.17
CA LEU A 110 12.70 -19.63 -25.45
C LEU A 110 12.38 -20.46 -24.20
N VAL A 111 12.76 -19.98 -23.01
CA VAL A 111 12.56 -20.65 -21.73
C VAL A 111 11.93 -19.69 -20.69
N PRO A 112 10.64 -19.35 -20.82
CA PRO A 112 10.01 -18.25 -20.07
C PRO A 112 9.99 -18.38 -18.56
N ASN A 113 10.07 -19.59 -17.99
CA ASN A 113 10.03 -19.81 -16.54
C ASN A 113 11.37 -20.30 -15.99
N SER A 114 12.48 -19.87 -16.58
CA SER A 114 13.81 -20.27 -16.15
C SER A 114 14.33 -19.39 -15.02
N THR A 115 14.49 -19.96 -13.83
CA THR A 115 15.13 -19.30 -12.67
C THR A 115 16.53 -18.78 -13.00
N ASP A 116 17.32 -19.55 -13.74
CA ASP A 116 18.67 -19.16 -14.19
C ASP A 116 18.66 -17.96 -15.15
N GLY A 117 17.65 -17.86 -16.02
CA GLY A 117 17.57 -16.79 -17.01
C GLY A 117 17.21 -15.47 -16.33
N TYR A 118 16.19 -15.50 -15.46
CA TYR A 118 15.81 -14.35 -14.66
C TYR A 118 16.92 -13.94 -13.69
N ARG A 119 17.63 -14.89 -13.06
CA ARG A 119 18.73 -14.55 -12.16
C ARG A 119 19.81 -13.69 -12.84
N VAL A 120 20.20 -14.03 -14.06
CA VAL A 120 21.16 -13.23 -14.83
C VAL A 120 20.56 -11.88 -15.23
N LEU A 121 19.31 -11.85 -15.71
CA LEU A 121 18.64 -10.60 -16.09
C LEU A 121 18.53 -9.62 -14.91
N LEU A 122 18.12 -10.11 -13.74
CA LEU A 122 17.98 -9.30 -12.52
C LEU A 122 19.32 -8.83 -11.98
N GLN A 123 20.37 -9.65 -12.11
CA GLN A 123 21.74 -9.25 -11.83
C GLN A 123 22.20 -8.10 -12.74
N VAL A 124 21.84 -8.13 -14.03
CA VAL A 124 22.12 -7.04 -14.97
C VAL A 124 21.36 -5.77 -14.57
N TYR A 125 20.06 -5.86 -14.32
CA TYR A 125 19.25 -4.70 -13.88
C TYR A 125 19.77 -4.09 -12.58
N THR A 126 20.15 -4.92 -11.61
CA THR A 126 20.75 -4.46 -10.35
C THR A 126 22.08 -3.76 -10.59
N ALA A 127 22.92 -4.28 -11.50
CA ALA A 127 24.21 -3.65 -11.82
C ALA A 127 24.07 -2.30 -12.55
N GLN A 128 22.89 -2.02 -13.13
CA GLN A 128 22.55 -0.77 -13.80
C GLN A 128 21.62 0.14 -12.95
N ASP A 129 21.36 -0.22 -11.68
CA ASP A 129 20.40 0.45 -10.79
C ASP A 129 18.97 0.57 -11.38
N ARG A 130 18.58 -0.34 -12.28
CA ARG A 130 17.26 -0.38 -12.95
C ARG A 130 16.22 -1.14 -12.11
N TYR A 131 16.03 -0.74 -10.86
CA TYR A 131 15.14 -1.47 -9.92
C TYR A 131 13.65 -1.43 -10.32
N VAL A 132 13.20 -0.36 -10.99
CA VAL A 132 11.82 -0.25 -11.51
C VAL A 132 11.52 -1.35 -12.52
N GLU A 133 12.49 -1.74 -13.35
CA GLU A 133 12.33 -2.83 -14.33
C GLU A 133 12.20 -4.20 -13.65
N ILE A 134 12.90 -4.39 -12.52
CA ILE A 134 12.77 -5.61 -11.70
C ILE A 134 11.32 -5.73 -11.19
N LEU A 135 10.79 -4.66 -10.59
CA LEU A 135 9.40 -4.64 -10.11
C LEU A 135 8.42 -4.86 -11.27
N ALA A 136 8.58 -4.14 -12.38
CA ALA A 136 7.70 -4.25 -13.55
C ALA A 136 7.67 -5.68 -14.10
N LYS A 137 8.83 -6.33 -14.28
CA LYS A 137 8.88 -7.71 -14.77
C LYS A 137 8.35 -8.72 -13.76
N SER A 138 8.41 -8.43 -12.47
CA SER A 138 7.84 -9.32 -11.44
C SER A 138 6.31 -9.45 -11.51
N LYS A 139 5.61 -8.46 -12.10
CA LYS A 139 4.14 -8.43 -12.19
C LYS A 139 3.58 -9.50 -13.12
N ASP A 140 4.32 -9.83 -14.19
CA ASP A 140 3.89 -10.80 -15.20
C ASP A 140 4.26 -12.26 -14.83
N VAL A 141 5.07 -12.46 -13.79
CA VAL A 141 5.56 -13.78 -13.39
C VAL A 141 4.55 -14.46 -12.47
N THR A 142 4.16 -15.68 -12.83
CA THR A 142 3.27 -16.53 -12.01
C THR A 142 3.99 -17.77 -11.45
N ASP A 143 5.12 -18.16 -12.03
CA ASP A 143 5.89 -19.32 -11.56
C ASP A 143 6.51 -19.03 -10.18
N LYS A 144 6.14 -19.84 -9.18
CA LYS A 144 6.57 -19.64 -7.78
C LYS A 144 8.08 -19.70 -7.60
N LYS A 145 8.80 -20.50 -8.38
CA LYS A 145 10.27 -20.61 -8.27
C LYS A 145 10.93 -19.37 -8.84
N VAL A 146 10.40 -18.85 -9.95
CA VAL A 146 10.88 -17.59 -10.53
C VAL A 146 10.56 -16.42 -9.60
N LEU A 147 9.36 -16.35 -9.02
CA LEU A 147 9.00 -15.31 -8.04
C LEU A 147 9.97 -15.28 -6.86
N ALA A 148 10.37 -16.44 -6.34
CA ALA A 148 11.39 -16.50 -5.28
C ALA A 148 12.75 -15.92 -5.71
N VAL A 149 13.10 -15.97 -7.01
CA VAL A 149 14.30 -15.29 -7.51
C VAL A 149 14.11 -13.78 -7.45
N PHE A 150 12.95 -13.24 -7.86
CA PHE A 150 12.67 -11.80 -7.77
C PHE A 150 12.75 -11.29 -6.33
N ASP A 151 12.22 -12.05 -5.37
CA ASP A 151 12.23 -11.67 -3.96
C ASP A 151 13.67 -11.51 -3.41
N GLU A 152 14.68 -12.19 -3.98
CA GLU A 152 16.10 -11.98 -3.63
C GLU A 152 16.65 -10.61 -4.07
N PHE A 153 16.05 -9.96 -5.08
CA PHE A 153 16.48 -8.68 -5.65
C PHE A 153 15.58 -7.50 -5.27
N MET A 154 14.51 -7.74 -4.52
CA MET A 154 13.57 -6.72 -4.06
C MET A 154 13.77 -6.46 -2.55
N THR A 155 13.10 -5.43 -2.03
CA THR A 155 12.96 -5.22 -0.58
C THR A 155 11.57 -5.68 -0.13
N GLU A 156 11.42 -5.98 1.15
CA GLU A 156 10.12 -6.39 1.69
C GLU A 156 9.09 -5.27 1.59
N LYS A 157 7.83 -5.63 1.31
CA LYS A 157 6.73 -4.66 1.31
C LYS A 157 6.54 -4.08 2.71
N PRO A 158 6.08 -2.82 2.83
CA PRO A 158 5.74 -2.28 4.13
C PRO A 158 4.57 -3.07 4.76
N SER A 159 4.38 -2.85 6.05
CA SER A 159 3.23 -3.38 6.80
C SER A 159 2.57 -2.26 7.60
N ALA A 160 1.24 -2.25 7.60
CA ALA A 160 0.43 -1.37 8.42
C ALA A 160 0.23 -1.97 9.83
N ASN A 161 0.16 -1.12 10.85
CA ASN A 161 -0.21 -1.50 12.22
C ASN A 161 -1.64 -2.06 12.32
N MET A 162 -2.53 -1.61 11.43
CA MET A 162 -3.93 -1.99 11.36
C MET A 162 -4.19 -2.66 10.01
N ALA A 163 -5.03 -3.70 10.00
CA ALA A 163 -5.44 -4.36 8.76
C ALA A 163 -6.61 -3.60 8.12
N GLY A 164 -6.78 -3.70 6.80
CA GLY A 164 -7.98 -3.20 6.14
C GLY A 164 -9.27 -3.85 6.67
N GLY A 165 -10.35 -3.07 6.67
CA GLY A 165 -11.65 -3.46 7.20
C GLY A 165 -12.58 -2.28 7.45
N SER A 166 -13.71 -2.55 8.10
CA SER A 166 -14.68 -1.52 8.51
C SER A 166 -14.34 -0.98 9.90
N TYR A 167 -14.46 0.34 10.06
CA TYR A 167 -14.14 1.06 11.29
C TYR A 167 -15.27 2.03 11.66
N ASP A 168 -15.58 2.10 12.96
CA ASP A 168 -16.55 3.01 13.57
C ASP A 168 -15.87 4.18 14.34
N ASP A 169 -14.56 4.31 14.19
CA ASP A 169 -13.73 5.41 14.67
C ASP A 169 -12.73 5.79 13.56
N VAL A 170 -12.06 6.93 13.69
CA VAL A 170 -11.04 7.41 12.76
C VAL A 170 -9.75 6.57 12.94
N PRO A 171 -9.33 5.77 11.95
CA PRO A 171 -8.15 4.94 12.11
C PRO A 171 -6.86 5.74 11.89
N GLU A 172 -5.88 5.51 12.77
CA GLU A 172 -4.53 6.08 12.72
C GLU A 172 -3.52 5.02 12.27
N ILE A 173 -3.15 5.08 10.98
CA ILE A 173 -2.33 4.07 10.33
C ILE A 173 -0.86 4.46 10.39
N THR A 174 -0.04 3.59 10.96
CA THR A 174 1.42 3.68 10.91
C THR A 174 1.98 2.57 10.02
N LEU A 175 2.93 2.93 9.16
CA LEU A 175 3.60 1.99 8.27
C LEU A 175 5.00 1.66 8.80
N SER A 176 5.40 0.41 8.62
CA SER A 176 6.73 -0.07 9.00
C SER A 176 7.36 -0.92 7.90
N SER A 177 8.69 -0.89 7.82
CA SER A 177 9.49 -1.68 6.89
C SER A 177 10.58 -2.43 7.65
N ALA A 178 10.75 -3.72 7.35
CA ALA A 178 11.79 -4.56 7.95
C ALA A 178 13.21 -4.12 7.56
N ASP A 179 13.37 -3.58 6.35
CA ASP A 179 14.66 -3.19 5.77
C ASP A 179 15.06 -1.72 6.07
N ALA A 180 14.30 -1.05 6.95
CA ALA A 180 14.48 0.37 7.30
C ALA A 180 14.46 1.33 6.09
N GLY A 181 13.79 0.95 4.99
CA GLY A 181 13.62 1.80 3.81
C GLY A 181 12.65 2.95 4.01
N ASP A 182 12.62 3.83 3.01
CA ASP A 182 11.63 4.89 2.87
C ASP A 182 10.33 4.29 2.33
N ILE A 183 9.17 4.80 2.77
CA ILE A 183 7.86 4.27 2.40
C ILE A 183 7.08 5.36 1.67
N TYR A 184 6.62 5.05 0.46
CA TYR A 184 5.81 5.95 -0.35
C TYR A 184 4.40 5.39 -0.49
N TYR A 185 3.38 6.25 -0.39
CA TYR A 185 1.99 5.80 -0.36
C TYR A 185 1.02 6.71 -1.11
N THR A 186 -0.18 6.17 -1.34
CA THR A 186 -1.35 6.82 -1.92
C THR A 186 -2.60 6.37 -1.15
N LEU A 187 -3.63 7.20 -1.11
CA LEU A 187 -4.90 6.92 -0.40
C LEU A 187 -6.10 6.70 -1.34
N ASP A 188 -5.91 6.97 -2.64
CA ASP A 188 -6.93 6.82 -3.68
C ASP A 188 -6.84 5.46 -4.41
N GLY A 189 -5.94 4.58 -3.97
CA GLY A 189 -5.67 3.29 -4.60
C GLY A 189 -4.82 3.36 -5.88
N SER A 190 -4.33 4.54 -6.28
CA SER A 190 -3.38 4.65 -7.38
C SER A 190 -2.04 3.97 -7.04
N GLU A 191 -1.30 3.49 -8.05
CA GLU A 191 -0.04 2.79 -7.80
C GLU A 191 1.03 3.77 -7.27
N PRO A 192 1.58 3.56 -6.06
CA PRO A 192 2.55 4.48 -5.48
C PRO A 192 3.89 4.39 -6.21
N THR A 193 4.56 5.53 -6.32
CA THR A 193 5.90 5.68 -6.89
C THR A 193 6.77 6.51 -5.96
N THR A 194 8.05 6.73 -6.29
CA THR A 194 8.92 7.64 -5.53
C THR A 194 8.52 9.11 -5.62
N ASP A 195 7.58 9.45 -6.50
CA ASP A 195 6.98 10.80 -6.61
C ASP A 195 5.70 10.94 -5.77
N SER A 196 5.23 9.85 -5.15
CA SER A 196 4.07 9.85 -4.23
C SER A 196 4.44 10.38 -2.85
N ASP A 197 3.46 10.47 -1.94
CA ASP A 197 3.69 10.99 -0.59
C ASP A 197 4.64 10.09 0.20
N LEU A 198 5.64 10.71 0.82
CA LEU A 198 6.60 10.05 1.71
C LEU A 198 5.98 9.93 3.11
N PHE A 199 5.91 8.72 3.63
CA PHE A 199 5.41 8.46 4.98
C PHE A 199 6.37 9.02 6.04
N ASP A 200 5.87 9.92 6.88
CA ASP A 200 6.58 10.39 8.07
C ASP A 200 6.43 9.35 9.20
N LYS A 201 7.55 8.90 9.76
CA LYS A 201 7.56 7.89 10.83
C LYS A 201 7.09 8.44 12.17
N GLU A 202 7.04 9.76 12.33
CA GLU A 202 6.61 10.44 13.55
C GLU A 202 5.11 10.76 13.54
N GLU A 203 4.45 10.77 12.37
CA GLU A 203 3.05 11.14 12.21
C GLU A 203 2.24 10.00 11.55
N PRO A 204 1.16 9.49 12.17
CA PRO A 204 0.32 8.49 11.55
C PRO A 204 -0.48 9.08 10.38
N ILE A 205 -0.80 8.23 9.41
CA ILE A 205 -1.77 8.53 8.36
C ILE A 205 -3.16 8.42 8.99
N VAL A 206 -3.89 9.53 9.04
CA VAL A 206 -5.24 9.60 9.63
C VAL A 206 -6.28 9.51 8.51
N ILE A 207 -7.22 8.56 8.60
CA ILE A 207 -8.31 8.41 7.63
C ILE A 207 -9.59 9.08 8.18
N GLU A 208 -9.68 10.40 8.03
CA GLU A 208 -10.78 11.19 8.60
C GLU A 208 -12.07 11.12 7.79
N GLU A 209 -11.99 10.86 6.49
CA GLU A 209 -13.16 10.86 5.60
C GLU A 209 -13.95 9.55 5.71
N GLU A 210 -15.28 9.67 5.79
CA GLU A 210 -16.17 8.51 5.75
C GLU A 210 -16.20 7.85 4.37
N GLY A 211 -16.42 6.54 4.38
CA GLY A 211 -16.45 5.70 3.19
C GLY A 211 -15.12 4.99 2.95
N GLU A 212 -14.93 4.57 1.70
CA GLU A 212 -13.81 3.72 1.30
C GLU A 212 -12.56 4.53 0.97
N THR A 213 -11.48 4.28 1.71
CA THR A 213 -10.13 4.75 1.41
C THR A 213 -9.22 3.56 1.09
N VAL A 214 -8.49 3.63 -0.02
CA VAL A 214 -7.59 2.54 -0.46
C VAL A 214 -6.14 2.98 -0.30
N LEU A 215 -5.53 2.53 0.79
CA LEU A 215 -4.12 2.77 1.06
C LEU A 215 -3.27 1.80 0.24
N SER A 216 -2.44 2.34 -0.67
CA SER A 216 -1.40 1.58 -1.35
C SER A 216 -0.03 2.11 -0.99
N ALA A 217 0.93 1.24 -0.69
CA ALA A 217 2.29 1.66 -0.32
C ALA A 217 3.39 0.74 -0.86
N ILE A 218 4.56 1.32 -1.12
CA ILE A 218 5.81 0.63 -1.46
C ILE A 218 6.93 1.04 -0.51
N CYS A 219 7.89 0.16 -0.31
CA CYS A 219 9.14 0.48 0.38
C CYS A 219 10.29 0.56 -0.63
N VAL A 220 11.19 1.53 -0.43
CA VAL A 220 12.42 1.71 -1.19
C VAL A 220 13.60 1.72 -0.23
N ASP A 221 14.53 0.80 -0.39
CA ASP A 221 15.71 0.73 0.47
C ASP A 221 16.80 1.74 0.07
N ALA A 222 17.85 1.85 0.89
CA ALA A 222 18.95 2.78 0.63
C ALA A 222 19.73 2.53 -0.68
N LYS A 223 19.55 1.37 -1.33
CA LYS A 223 20.14 1.04 -2.64
C LYS A 223 19.19 1.35 -3.80
N GLY A 224 17.94 1.71 -3.52
CA GLY A 224 16.90 1.94 -4.51
C GLY A 224 16.08 0.70 -4.88
N ARG A 225 16.26 -0.44 -4.20
CA ARG A 225 15.43 -1.64 -4.42
C ARG A 225 14.01 -1.34 -3.97
N GLN A 226 13.03 -1.71 -4.78
CA GLN A 226 11.61 -1.47 -4.52
C GLN A 226 10.91 -2.75 -4.09
N SER A 227 9.95 -2.61 -3.17
CA SER A 227 9.04 -3.69 -2.81
C SER A 227 7.93 -3.86 -3.83
N ARG A 228 7.18 -4.96 -3.69
CA ARG A 228 5.83 -5.03 -4.26
C ARG A 228 4.91 -4.05 -3.52
N VAL A 229 3.80 -3.68 -4.16
CA VAL A 229 2.76 -2.86 -3.55
C VAL A 229 2.06 -3.63 -2.44
N MET A 230 1.96 -3.02 -1.26
CA MET A 230 1.02 -3.37 -0.20
C MET A 230 -0.25 -2.57 -0.43
N THR A 231 -1.42 -3.20 -0.34
CA THR A 231 -2.72 -2.52 -0.46
C THR A 231 -3.62 -2.93 0.71
N GLU A 232 -4.23 -1.95 1.37
CA GLU A 232 -5.22 -2.11 2.43
C GLU A 232 -6.42 -1.20 2.14
N THR A 233 -7.63 -1.66 2.43
CA THR A 233 -8.87 -0.89 2.22
C THR A 233 -9.52 -0.62 3.57
N TYR A 234 -9.76 0.65 3.87
CA TYR A 234 -10.40 1.12 5.11
C TYR A 234 -11.77 1.70 4.77
N ASP A 235 -12.82 1.18 5.40
CA ASP A 235 -14.20 1.64 5.23
C ASP A 235 -14.68 2.27 6.55
N VAL A 236 -14.71 3.60 6.61
CA VAL A 236 -15.01 4.35 7.84
C VAL A 236 -16.48 4.76 7.84
N THR A 237 -17.21 4.36 8.90
CA THR A 237 -18.61 4.76 9.14
C THR A 237 -18.74 5.24 10.57
N LEU A 238 -18.81 6.55 10.78
CA LEU A 238 -18.79 7.14 12.12
C LEU A 238 -20.20 7.14 12.74
N PRO A 239 -20.36 6.76 14.01
CA PRO A 239 -21.66 6.70 14.67
C PRO A 239 -22.22 8.10 14.92
N ASP A 240 -23.55 8.20 14.86
CA ASP A 240 -24.30 9.36 15.34
C ASP A 240 -24.13 9.52 16.87
N ALA A 241 -24.29 10.74 17.36
CA ALA A 241 -24.16 10.99 18.80
C ALA A 241 -25.30 10.36 19.60
N SER A 242 -25.01 9.94 20.83
CA SER A 242 -26.05 9.52 21.77
C SER A 242 -26.95 10.70 22.15
N ALA A 243 -28.27 10.46 22.19
CA ALA A 243 -29.24 11.46 22.61
C ALA A 243 -28.94 11.96 24.04
N PRO A 244 -28.95 13.29 24.27
CA PRO A 244 -28.68 13.85 25.59
C PRO A 244 -29.81 13.51 26.57
N VAL A 245 -29.43 13.33 27.84
CA VAL A 245 -30.36 13.08 28.94
C VAL A 245 -30.63 14.38 29.69
N VAL A 246 -31.91 14.72 29.83
CA VAL A 246 -32.37 15.96 30.48
C VAL A 246 -33.03 15.64 31.82
N SER A 247 -32.62 16.34 32.88
CA SER A 247 -33.17 16.19 34.22
C SER A 247 -33.47 17.55 34.87
N PRO A 248 -34.70 17.81 35.34
CA PRO A 248 -35.86 16.91 35.28
C PRO A 248 -36.38 16.72 33.85
N ALA A 249 -37.00 15.58 33.57
CA ALA A 249 -37.49 15.20 32.23
C ALA A 249 -38.84 15.87 31.86
N GLY A 250 -38.98 17.16 32.16
CA GLY A 250 -40.23 17.91 32.04
C GLY A 250 -41.17 17.77 33.24
N GLY A 251 -42.30 18.47 33.17
CA GLY A 251 -43.34 18.46 34.22
C GLY A 251 -43.90 19.84 34.55
N GLU A 252 -44.75 19.87 35.58
CA GLU A 252 -45.30 21.09 36.17
C GLU A 252 -44.50 21.48 37.42
N PHE A 253 -44.15 22.76 37.52
CA PHE A 253 -43.34 23.32 38.59
C PHE A 253 -44.01 24.59 39.13
N SER A 254 -43.97 24.76 40.46
CA SER A 254 -44.40 25.98 41.14
C SER A 254 -43.25 26.72 41.83
N GLU A 255 -42.04 26.15 41.78
CA GLU A 255 -40.81 26.73 42.33
C GLU A 255 -39.74 26.83 41.24
N GLU A 256 -38.79 27.74 41.41
CA GLU A 256 -37.68 27.90 40.47
C GLU A 256 -36.94 26.57 40.27
N THR A 257 -36.91 26.10 39.03
CA THR A 257 -36.33 24.81 38.67
C THR A 257 -35.22 25.02 37.64
N TYR A 258 -34.15 24.23 37.79
CA TYR A 258 -32.99 24.23 36.92
C TYR A 258 -32.85 22.88 36.23
N ILE A 259 -32.65 22.93 34.93
CA ILE A 259 -32.47 21.77 34.06
C ILE A 259 -30.97 21.50 33.93
N HIS A 260 -30.61 20.24 34.13
CA HIS A 260 -29.29 19.70 33.86
C HIS A 260 -29.36 18.76 32.67
N VAL A 261 -28.39 18.88 31.77
CA VAL A 261 -28.26 18.06 30.57
C VAL A 261 -26.94 17.31 30.65
N THR A 262 -26.97 16.01 30.37
CA THR A 262 -25.78 15.17 30.26
C THR A 262 -25.76 14.48 28.91
N ALA A 263 -24.60 14.47 28.25
CA ALA A 263 -24.36 13.76 27.00
C ALA A 263 -23.13 12.84 27.12
N GLU A 264 -22.75 12.19 26.02
CA GLU A 264 -21.50 11.43 25.94
C GLU A 264 -20.27 12.33 26.08
N GLU A 265 -19.11 11.71 26.35
CA GLU A 265 -17.85 12.43 26.53
C GLU A 265 -17.47 13.22 25.27
N ASP A 266 -16.92 14.41 25.46
CA ASP A 266 -16.54 15.36 24.40
C ASP A 266 -17.68 15.83 23.47
N ALA A 267 -18.95 15.55 23.81
CA ALA A 267 -20.08 16.06 23.05
C ALA A 267 -20.41 17.52 23.40
N THR A 268 -20.64 18.33 22.38
CA THR A 268 -21.18 19.68 22.53
C THR A 268 -22.70 19.63 22.51
N ILE A 269 -23.34 20.26 23.49
CA ILE A 269 -24.80 20.26 23.64
C ILE A 269 -25.34 21.61 23.19
N TYR A 270 -26.34 21.59 22.30
CA TYR A 270 -27.11 22.75 21.87
C TYR A 270 -28.56 22.61 22.30
N TYR A 271 -29.22 23.72 22.63
CA TYR A 271 -30.63 23.71 23.00
C TYR A 271 -31.37 24.94 22.49
N ASP A 272 -32.69 24.81 22.35
CA ASP A 272 -33.60 25.92 22.10
C ASP A 272 -34.95 25.66 22.78
N TRP A 273 -35.69 26.73 23.02
CA TRP A 273 -37.04 26.69 23.55
C TRP A 273 -38.05 26.93 22.43
N ASP A 274 -38.99 26.00 22.30
CA ASP A 274 -40.10 26.04 21.35
C ASP A 274 -39.70 25.91 19.86
N GLU A 275 -38.40 25.86 19.56
CA GLU A 275 -37.82 25.68 18.23
C GLU A 275 -36.78 24.54 18.22
N GLU A 276 -36.44 24.03 17.03
CA GLU A 276 -35.43 22.98 16.88
C GLU A 276 -34.04 23.59 16.96
N PRO A 277 -33.12 23.09 17.82
CA PRO A 277 -31.82 23.70 18.02
C PRO A 277 -30.93 23.55 16.77
N GLU A 278 -30.28 24.63 16.37
CA GLU A 278 -29.27 24.62 15.30
C GLU A 278 -27.90 24.22 15.85
N VAL A 279 -27.15 23.39 15.11
CA VAL A 279 -25.74 23.10 15.43
C VAL A 279 -24.92 24.38 15.25
N GLY A 280 -24.28 24.83 16.34
CA GLY A 280 -23.63 26.15 16.42
C GLY A 280 -24.52 27.26 17.00
N GLY A 281 -25.73 26.92 17.48
CA GLY A 281 -26.65 27.81 18.19
C GLY A 281 -26.30 28.00 19.67
N GLU A 282 -27.31 28.05 20.55
CA GLU A 282 -27.10 28.27 21.99
C GLU A 282 -26.51 27.01 22.66
N GLU A 283 -25.26 27.13 23.12
CA GLU A 283 -24.52 26.05 23.79
C GLU A 283 -24.85 25.96 25.27
N TYR A 284 -24.94 24.72 25.77
CA TYR A 284 -25.17 24.43 27.17
C TYR A 284 -23.86 24.37 27.98
N TYR A 285 -23.75 25.22 29.02
CA TYR A 285 -22.55 25.33 29.86
C TYR A 285 -22.79 25.13 31.38
N GLY A 286 -23.96 24.63 31.80
CA GLY A 286 -24.19 24.43 33.23
C GLY A 286 -25.61 24.05 33.63
N SER A 287 -26.50 25.02 33.79
CA SER A 287 -27.90 24.74 34.11
C SER A 287 -28.82 25.71 33.40
N ILE A 288 -29.92 25.22 32.85
CA ILE A 288 -30.92 26.04 32.16
C ILE A 288 -32.06 26.31 33.13
N ARG A 289 -32.39 27.58 33.37
CA ARG A 289 -33.54 27.94 34.20
C ARG A 289 -34.84 27.69 33.42
N VAL A 290 -35.81 27.01 34.03
CA VAL A 290 -37.16 26.84 33.43
C VAL A 290 -37.83 28.20 33.26
N ARG A 291 -38.36 28.48 32.06
CA ARG A 291 -39.08 29.72 31.72
C ARG A 291 -40.50 29.71 32.27
N GLU A 292 -40.99 30.85 32.74
CA GLU A 292 -42.39 30.99 33.17
C GLU A 292 -43.34 30.82 31.99
N GLY A 293 -44.36 29.99 32.16
CA GLY A 293 -45.26 29.60 31.08
C GLY A 293 -45.17 28.12 30.73
N ASN A 294 -45.67 27.76 29.54
CA ASN A 294 -45.60 26.42 28.97
C ASN A 294 -44.64 26.45 27.79
N HIS A 295 -43.47 25.84 27.94
CA HIS A 295 -42.41 25.84 26.95
C HIS A 295 -41.85 24.44 26.72
N VAL A 296 -41.49 24.15 25.47
CA VAL A 296 -40.84 22.89 25.09
C VAL A 296 -39.35 23.13 24.95
N LEU A 297 -38.55 22.54 25.83
CA LEU A 297 -37.10 22.50 25.65
C LEU A 297 -36.77 21.42 24.61
N GLN A 298 -36.03 21.79 23.58
CA GLN A 298 -35.45 20.88 22.60
C GLN A 298 -33.93 20.88 22.77
N VAL A 299 -33.33 19.70 22.77
CA VAL A 299 -31.89 19.53 23.03
C VAL A 299 -31.30 18.54 22.04
N ILE A 300 -30.11 18.85 21.53
CA ILE A 300 -29.33 18.00 20.63
C ILE A 300 -27.89 17.95 21.14
N ALA A 301 -27.24 16.79 21.00
CA ALA A 301 -25.81 16.63 21.25
C ALA A 301 -25.07 16.44 19.93
N VAL A 302 -23.85 16.94 19.83
CA VAL A 302 -22.95 16.75 18.68
C VAL A 302 -21.66 16.13 19.20
N ASN A 303 -21.29 14.96 18.70
CA ASN A 303 -20.15 14.20 19.22
C ASN A 303 -18.80 14.73 18.69
N LYS A 304 -17.71 14.07 19.13
CA LYS A 304 -16.34 14.41 18.71
C LYS A 304 -16.09 14.33 17.20
N TYR A 305 -16.94 13.61 16.45
CA TYR A 305 -16.89 13.50 14.99
C TYR A 305 -17.74 14.57 14.27
N GLY A 306 -18.42 15.44 15.02
CA GLY A 306 -19.37 16.40 14.46
C GLY A 306 -20.72 15.80 14.07
N LYS A 307 -21.02 14.55 14.46
CA LYS A 307 -22.31 13.91 14.17
C LYS A 307 -23.34 14.31 15.21
N PRO A 308 -24.54 14.76 14.81
CA PRO A 308 -25.61 15.10 15.74
C PRO A 308 -26.32 13.85 16.29
N SER A 309 -26.94 13.99 17.45
CA SER A 309 -27.89 13.03 17.99
C SER A 309 -29.29 13.29 17.44
N ASP A 310 -30.22 12.38 17.75
CA ASP A 310 -31.64 12.73 17.69
C ASP A 310 -31.95 13.91 18.64
N VAL A 311 -32.87 14.78 18.21
CA VAL A 311 -33.38 15.89 19.05
C VAL A 311 -34.37 15.34 20.08
N VAL A 312 -34.07 15.55 21.36
CA VAL A 312 -34.97 15.22 22.47
C VAL A 312 -35.82 16.42 22.85
N LYS A 313 -37.09 16.19 23.21
CA LYS A 313 -38.07 17.24 23.49
C LYS A 313 -38.73 17.01 24.84
N TYR A 314 -38.76 18.04 25.68
CA TYR A 314 -39.32 17.98 27.03
C TYR A 314 -40.20 19.19 27.30
N ASN A 315 -41.43 18.95 27.77
CA ASN A 315 -42.37 20.01 28.07
C ASN A 315 -42.23 20.46 29.53
N PHE A 316 -42.01 21.75 29.75
CA PHE A 316 -41.91 22.36 31.07
C PHE A 316 -43.01 23.41 31.25
N ILE A 317 -43.74 23.27 32.34
CA ILE A 317 -44.78 24.21 32.75
C ILE A 317 -44.36 24.79 34.09
N TYR A 318 -44.09 26.09 34.14
CA TYR A 318 -43.71 26.77 35.38
C TYR A 318 -44.59 27.99 35.62
N TYR A 319 -45.29 27.99 36.75
CA TYR A 319 -46.08 29.13 37.23
C TYR A 319 -45.80 29.36 38.72
N PRO A 320 -45.09 30.43 39.11
CA PRO A 320 -44.86 30.72 40.51
C PRO A 320 -46.19 30.99 41.24
N PRO A 321 -46.31 30.63 42.53
CA PRO A 321 -47.48 30.98 43.32
C PRO A 321 -47.65 32.50 43.33
N ALA A 322 -48.92 32.95 43.34
CA ALA A 322 -49.22 34.36 43.48
C ALA A 322 -48.50 34.95 44.71
N PRO A 323 -47.93 36.16 44.63
CA PRO A 323 -47.36 36.81 45.79
C PRO A 323 -48.36 36.81 46.94
N PRO A 324 -47.95 36.59 48.19
CA PRO A 324 -48.86 36.73 49.32
C PRO A 324 -49.54 38.10 49.23
N GLU A 325 -50.87 38.13 49.35
CA GLU A 325 -51.63 39.38 49.45
C GLU A 325 -50.96 40.25 50.53
N PRO A 326 -50.76 41.56 50.29
CA PRO A 326 -50.19 42.43 51.31
C PRO A 326 -51.02 42.27 52.58
N GLU A 327 -50.37 41.90 53.69
CA GLU A 327 -51.05 41.83 54.98
C GLU A 327 -51.77 43.17 55.20
N PRO A 328 -53.07 43.17 55.56
CA PRO A 328 -53.76 44.42 55.85
C PRO A 328 -52.95 45.14 56.91
N GLU A 329 -52.53 46.37 56.62
CA GLU A 329 -51.84 47.23 57.58
C GLU A 329 -52.61 47.14 58.90
N GLN A 330 -52.00 46.50 59.91
CA GLN A 330 -52.51 46.64 61.27
C GLN A 330 -52.25 48.09 61.64
N THR A 331 -53.25 48.94 61.40
CA THR A 331 -53.40 50.20 62.14
C THR A 331 -53.34 49.82 63.61
N THR A 332 -52.19 50.02 64.23
CA THR A 332 -52.04 50.00 65.68
C THR A 332 -53.06 51.00 66.23
N GLU A 333 -54.05 50.50 66.97
CA GLU A 333 -55.04 51.28 67.73
C GLU A 333 -54.41 52.20 68.81
N GLU A 334 -53.08 52.38 68.81
CA GLU A 334 -52.35 53.24 69.73
C GLU A 334 -52.29 54.72 69.28
N GLU A 335 -52.67 55.05 68.03
CA GLU A 335 -52.82 56.44 67.59
C GLU A 335 -54.27 56.97 67.66
N ALA A 336 -55.26 56.12 67.92
CA ALA A 336 -56.66 56.54 68.08
C ALA A 336 -57.01 57.03 69.50
N GLN A 337 -56.19 56.73 70.52
CA GLN A 337 -56.43 57.17 71.91
C GLN A 337 -55.60 58.41 72.34
N THR A 338 -54.69 58.91 71.51
CA THR A 338 -53.98 60.18 71.80
C THR A 338 -54.66 61.42 71.19
N GLN A 339 -55.66 61.27 70.31
CA GLN A 339 -56.43 62.40 69.78
C GLN A 339 -57.68 62.77 70.61
N GLU A 340 -58.16 61.92 71.52
CA GLU A 340 -59.33 62.24 72.38
C GLU A 340 -58.96 62.95 73.69
N THR A 341 -57.68 63.08 74.04
CA THR A 341 -57.20 63.91 75.16
C THR A 341 -56.71 65.30 74.76
N ALA A 342 -56.61 65.63 73.47
CA ALA A 342 -56.20 66.97 73.01
C ALA A 342 -57.38 67.93 72.73
N GLN A 343 -58.63 67.45 72.73
CA GLN A 343 -59.83 68.28 72.54
C GLN A 343 -60.52 68.74 73.84
N ASN A 344 -59.96 68.43 75.02
CA ASN A 344 -60.55 68.82 76.32
C ASN A 344 -59.70 69.80 77.15
N THR A 345 -58.75 70.50 76.54
CA THR A 345 -57.95 71.57 77.18
C THR A 345 -57.86 72.88 76.39
N GLU A 346 -58.73 73.14 75.42
CA GLU A 346 -58.83 74.46 74.76
C GLU A 346 -60.08 75.29 75.15
N ASP A 347 -61.01 74.74 75.94
CA ASP A 347 -62.20 75.47 76.41
C ASP A 347 -62.05 76.08 77.82
N SER A 348 -60.82 76.18 78.33
CA SER A 348 -60.53 76.81 79.64
C SER A 348 -59.39 77.81 79.59
N GLU A 349 -59.38 78.73 78.63
CA GLU A 349 -58.58 79.97 78.77
C GLU A 349 -59.20 81.15 77.99
N THR A 350 -60.53 81.31 78.11
CA THR A 350 -61.19 82.62 77.91
C THR A 350 -61.18 83.39 79.23
N SER A 351 -60.01 83.83 79.70
CA SER A 351 -59.93 84.89 80.71
C SER A 351 -58.50 85.37 80.96
N GLN A 352 -58.35 86.69 80.84
CA GLN A 352 -57.31 87.57 81.39
C GLN A 352 -56.22 88.08 80.43
N ASN A 353 -56.46 89.35 80.07
CA ASN A 353 -55.53 90.44 79.73
C ASN A 353 -54.86 90.49 78.37
#